data_AF-A0A5B6VVF7-F1
#
_entry.id   AF-A0A5B6VVF7-F1
#
_cell.length_a   1.000
_cell.length_b   1.000
_cell.length_c   1.000
_cell.angle_alpha   90.00
_cell.angle_beta   90.00
_cell.angle_gamma   90.00
#
_symmetry.space_group_name_H-M   'P 1'
#
loop_
_entity.id
_entity.type
_entity.pdbx_description
1 polymer ?
#
loop_
_entity_poly.entity_id
_entity_poly.type
_entity_poly.pdbx_seq_one_letter_code
_entity_poly.pdbx_strand_id
1 'polypeptide(L)'
;MCLEEPQNFEDDQDCNFSPDLLRMILPHKVSEEIVSLGVEQEKKEAKIKSCITSETRRILVKIQDVFAWLYQKMPGLNTNIVVHWLPIKEECKPVQQKLRRMIPDILLKRKKRSHEKI
;
A
#
# COMPACT_ATOMS: atom_id res chain seq x y z
N MET A 1 -1.29 -53.09 -4.92
CA MET A 1 -1.71 -52.04 -5.86
C MET A 1 -3.01 -51.48 -5.34
N CYS A 2 -2.97 -50.32 -4.70
CA CYS A 2 -4.18 -49.59 -4.29
C CYS A 2 -4.19 -48.31 -5.11
N LEU A 3 -5.06 -48.27 -6.13
CA LEU A 3 -5.40 -47.06 -6.85
C LEU A 3 -6.54 -46.42 -6.04
N GLU A 4 -6.21 -45.43 -5.21
CA GLU A 4 -7.23 -44.51 -4.71
C GLU A 4 -7.13 -43.21 -5.51
N GLU A 5 -8.25 -42.89 -6.14
CA GLU A 5 -8.47 -41.72 -6.98
C GLU A 5 -8.28 -40.44 -6.16
N PRO A 6 -7.70 -39.37 -6.74
CA PRO A 6 -7.72 -38.09 -6.06
C PRO A 6 -9.17 -37.61 -5.98
N GLN A 7 -9.66 -37.45 -4.76
CA GLN A 7 -10.93 -36.77 -4.49
C GLN A 7 -10.91 -35.42 -5.22
N ASN A 8 -11.72 -35.31 -6.27
CA ASN A 8 -12.08 -34.04 -6.86
C ASN A 8 -12.81 -33.26 -5.77
N PHE A 9 -12.13 -32.26 -5.20
CA PHE A 9 -12.79 -31.20 -4.47
C PHE A 9 -13.52 -30.33 -5.50
N GLU A 10 -14.66 -30.81 -5.98
CA GLU A 10 -15.71 -29.90 -6.41
C GLU A 10 -16.34 -29.36 -5.12
N ASP A 11 -16.03 -28.12 -4.77
CA ASP A 11 -17.01 -27.31 -4.07
C ASP A 11 -16.82 -25.83 -4.42
N ASP A 12 -17.92 -25.28 -4.92
CA ASP A 12 -18.07 -23.92 -5.38
C ASP A 12 -17.88 -22.95 -4.21
N GLN A 13 -16.91 -22.05 -4.33
CA GLN A 13 -17.02 -20.76 -3.67
C GLN A 13 -16.44 -19.69 -4.56
N ASP A 14 -17.24 -19.29 -5.56
CA ASP A 14 -17.21 -17.90 -5.97
C ASP A 14 -17.60 -17.09 -4.73
N CYS A 15 -16.60 -16.53 -4.05
CA CYS A 15 -16.82 -15.68 -2.90
C CYS A 15 -17.57 -14.44 -3.38
N ASN A 16 -18.89 -14.54 -3.45
CA ASN A 16 -19.81 -13.43 -3.66
C ASN A 16 -19.78 -12.58 -2.39
N PHE A 17 -18.65 -11.92 -2.17
CA PHE A 17 -18.55 -10.88 -1.17
C PHE A 17 -19.66 -9.89 -1.46
N SER A 18 -20.47 -9.57 -0.44
CA SER A 18 -21.48 -8.51 -0.53
C SER A 18 -20.84 -7.28 -1.19
N PRO A 19 -21.58 -6.54 -2.04
CA PRO A 19 -21.09 -5.30 -2.64
C PRO A 19 -20.43 -4.36 -1.61
N ASP A 20 -20.92 -4.38 -0.37
CA ASP A 20 -20.36 -3.59 0.74
C ASP A 20 -18.97 -4.08 1.19
N LEU A 21 -18.75 -5.39 1.27
CA LEU A 21 -17.43 -5.96 1.56
C LEU A 21 -16.44 -5.69 0.42
N LEU A 22 -16.89 -5.75 -0.83
CA LEU A 22 -16.07 -5.36 -1.98
C LEU A 22 -15.67 -3.89 -1.92
N ARG A 23 -16.58 -3.00 -1.49
CA ARG A 23 -16.27 -1.57 -1.30
C ARG A 23 -15.26 -1.33 -0.17
N MET A 24 -15.24 -2.18 0.86
CA MET A 24 -14.26 -2.10 1.94
C MET A 24 -12.87 -2.62 1.55
N ILE A 25 -12.81 -3.62 0.66
CA ILE A 25 -11.55 -4.30 0.30
C ILE A 25 -10.90 -3.69 -0.96
N LEU A 26 -11.68 -3.09 -1.86
CA LEU A 26 -11.11 -2.45 -3.05
C LEU A 26 -10.36 -1.16 -2.67
N PRO A 27 -9.16 -0.92 -3.24
CA PRO A 27 -8.49 0.36 -3.11
C PRO A 27 -9.43 1.46 -3.58
N HIS A 28 -9.77 2.37 -2.67
CA HIS A 28 -10.58 3.52 -3.03
C HIS A 28 -9.78 4.36 -4.04
N LYS A 29 -10.26 4.42 -5.29
CA LYS A 29 -9.63 5.20 -6.34
C LYS A 29 -9.89 6.68 -6.07
N VAL A 30 -8.99 7.29 -5.31
CA VAL A 30 -8.98 8.72 -5.05
C VAL A 30 -8.19 9.39 -6.16
N SER A 31 -8.78 10.39 -6.81
CA SER A 31 -8.05 11.29 -7.69
C SER A 31 -7.20 12.26 -6.87
N GLU A 32 -5.90 12.27 -7.13
CA GLU A 32 -4.91 13.08 -6.43
C GLU A 32 -4.23 14.05 -7.40
N GLU A 33 -3.89 15.23 -6.91
CA GLU A 33 -3.18 16.30 -7.62
C GLU A 33 -1.93 16.66 -6.80
N ILE A 34 -0.81 16.93 -7.47
CA ILE A 34 0.41 17.42 -6.81
C ILE A 34 0.31 18.95 -6.75
N VAL A 35 0.42 19.49 -5.54
CA VAL A 35 0.40 20.94 -5.30
C VAL A 35 1.72 21.35 -4.67
N SER A 36 2.35 22.38 -5.23
CA SER A 36 3.49 23.04 -4.60
C SER A 36 2.99 24.01 -3.53
N LEU A 37 3.40 23.77 -2.28
CA LEU A 37 3.10 24.63 -1.13
C LEU A 37 4.26 25.59 -0.79
N GLY A 38 5.43 25.38 -1.39
CA GLY A 38 6.66 26.13 -1.13
C GLY A 38 6.98 27.22 -2.16
N VAL A 39 8.02 28.00 -1.86
CA VAL A 39 8.62 29.00 -2.75
C VAL A 39 9.55 28.33 -3.76
N GLU A 40 9.82 28.95 -4.91
CA GLU A 40 10.64 28.37 -6.01
C GLU A 40 11.99 27.79 -5.56
N GLN A 41 12.59 28.34 -4.51
CA GLN A 41 13.90 27.94 -3.98
C GLN A 41 13.84 26.68 -3.10
N GLU A 42 12.67 26.35 -2.52
CA GLU A 42 12.43 25.15 -1.72
C GLU A 42 11.17 24.44 -2.21
N LYS A 43 11.32 23.46 -3.10
CA LYS A 43 10.20 22.66 -3.61
C LYS A 43 9.59 21.83 -2.47
N LYS A 44 8.37 22.21 -2.06
CA LYS A 44 7.56 21.53 -1.04
C LYS A 44 6.28 21.03 -1.70
N GLU A 45 6.34 19.83 -2.25
CA GLU A 45 5.24 19.24 -3.02
C GLU A 45 4.43 18.27 -2.16
N ALA A 46 3.11 18.41 -2.17
CA ALA A 46 2.19 17.52 -1.48
C ALA A 46 1.18 16.93 -2.46
N LYS A 47 0.89 15.63 -2.32
CA LYS A 47 -0.23 14.99 -3.01
C LYS A 47 -1.51 15.25 -2.22
N ILE A 48 -2.46 15.91 -2.86
CA ILE A 48 -3.72 16.30 -2.24
C ILE A 48 -4.86 15.75 -3.09
N LYS A 49 -5.96 15.33 -2.47
CA LYS A 49 -7.15 14.93 -3.23
C LYS A 49 -7.63 16.07 -4.13
N SER A 50 -7.96 15.77 -5.37
CA SER A 50 -8.43 16.78 -6.32
C SER A 50 -9.76 17.42 -5.91
N CYS A 51 -10.56 16.75 -5.07
CA CYS A 51 -11.84 17.24 -4.55
C CYS A 51 -11.73 18.28 -3.41
N ILE A 52 -10.52 18.74 -3.07
CA ILE A 52 -10.32 19.75 -2.03
C ILE A 52 -10.79 21.15 -2.47
N THR A 53 -11.42 21.91 -1.58
CA THR A 53 -11.89 23.27 -1.89
C THR A 53 -10.75 24.28 -1.95
N SER A 54 -10.96 25.37 -2.69
CA SER A 54 -9.98 26.47 -2.81
C SER A 54 -9.63 27.12 -1.47
N GLU A 55 -10.58 27.16 -0.53
CA GLU A 55 -10.35 27.69 0.82
C GLU A 55 -9.37 26.81 1.59
N THR A 56 -9.57 25.49 1.60
CA THR A 56 -8.64 24.56 2.25
C THR A 56 -7.27 24.58 1.59
N ARG A 57 -7.19 24.74 0.26
CA ARG A 57 -5.89 24.95 -0.43
C ARG A 57 -5.15 26.18 0.10
N ARG A 58 -5.84 27.30 0.30
CA ARG A 58 -5.24 28.52 0.87
C ARG A 58 -4.75 28.31 2.30
N ILE A 59 -5.52 27.57 3.10
CA ILE A 59 -5.10 27.21 4.46
C ILE A 59 -3.82 26.39 4.42
N LEU A 60 -3.75 25.35 3.58
CA LEU A 60 -2.55 24.49 3.44
C LEU A 60 -1.29 25.27 3.08
N VAL A 61 -1.41 26.27 2.19
CA VAL A 61 -0.28 27.16 1.86
C VAL A 61 0.13 28.02 3.07
N LYS A 62 -0.84 28.50 3.86
CA LYS A 62 -0.56 29.28 5.08
C LYS A 62 0.11 28.46 6.18
N ILE A 63 -0.22 27.18 6.31
CA ILE A 63 0.31 26.28 7.35
C ILE A 63 1.44 25.36 6.83
N GLN A 64 2.13 25.77 5.75
CA GLN A 64 3.18 24.96 5.15
C GLN A 64 4.35 24.65 6.10
N ASP A 65 4.54 25.46 7.15
CA ASP A 65 5.57 25.35 8.18
C ASP A 65 5.28 24.25 9.21
N VAL A 66 4.02 23.83 9.34
CA VAL A 66 3.61 22.73 10.22
C VAL A 66 4.05 21.36 9.67
N PHE A 67 4.27 21.25 8.36
CA PHE A 67 4.72 20.01 7.74
C PHE A 67 6.22 19.81 7.93
N ALA A 68 6.60 18.59 8.30
CA ALA A 68 8.00 18.19 8.35
C ALA A 68 8.46 17.67 6.99
N TRP A 69 8.75 18.60 6.08
CA TRP A 69 9.30 18.34 4.74
C TRP A 69 10.62 17.56 4.75
N LEU A 70 11.36 17.70 5.85
CA LEU A 70 12.56 16.95 6.12
C LEU A 70 12.33 16.11 7.38
N TYR A 71 12.90 14.92 7.38
CA TYR A 71 12.82 14.02 8.53
C TYR A 71 13.36 14.65 9.83
N GLN A 72 14.43 15.45 9.71
CA GLN A 72 15.01 16.22 10.82
C GLN A 72 14.03 17.23 11.47
N LYS A 73 12.97 17.62 10.76
CA LYS A 73 11.92 18.53 11.25
C LYS A 73 10.76 17.82 11.96
N MET A 74 10.87 16.52 12.27
CA MET A 74 9.93 15.78 13.12
C MET A 74 10.49 15.57 14.54
N PRO A 75 10.66 16.64 15.37
CA PRO A 75 11.15 16.49 16.74
C PRO A 75 10.08 15.80 17.58
N GLY A 76 10.34 14.56 17.98
CA GLY A 76 9.38 13.72 18.72
C GLY A 76 9.31 12.29 18.18
N LEU A 77 9.78 12.05 16.95
CA LEU A 77 10.04 10.71 16.45
C LEU A 77 11.49 10.35 16.70
N ASN A 78 11.71 9.34 17.55
CA ASN A 78 13.03 8.74 17.67
C ASN A 78 13.35 8.02 16.35
N THR A 79 14.49 8.33 15.74
CA THR A 79 15.01 7.67 14.51
C THR A 79 15.03 6.15 14.66
N ASN A 80 15.26 5.64 15.87
CA ASN A 80 15.26 4.20 16.17
C ASN A 80 13.85 3.58 16.13
N ILE A 81 12.78 4.37 16.23
CA ILE A 81 11.38 3.90 16.13
C ILE A 81 10.95 3.76 14.67
N VAL A 82 11.48 4.61 13.77
CA VAL A 82 11.09 4.63 12.35
C VAL A 82 11.72 3.50 11.55
N VAL A 83 12.85 2.96 12.02
CA VAL A 83 13.30 1.65 11.56
C VAL A 83 12.56 0.61 12.40
N HIS A 84 11.48 0.04 11.86
CA HIS A 84 10.90 -1.16 12.47
C HIS A 84 11.89 -2.31 12.31
N TRP A 85 12.67 -2.56 13.36
CA TRP A 85 13.49 -3.76 13.47
C TRP A 85 12.56 -4.92 13.76
N LEU A 86 12.48 -5.87 12.83
CA LEU A 86 11.95 -7.20 13.16
C LEU A 86 13.03 -7.88 14.01
N PRO A 87 12.75 -8.22 15.27
CA PRO A 87 13.70 -8.96 16.09
C PRO A 87 13.87 -10.37 15.51
N ILE A 88 14.88 -10.54 14.68
CA ILE A 88 15.31 -11.83 14.12
C ILE A 88 16.48 -12.29 14.99
N LYS A 89 16.47 -13.55 15.44
CA LYS A 89 17.61 -14.12 16.16
C LYS A 89 18.81 -14.17 15.22
N GLU A 90 19.99 -13.77 15.68
CA GLU A 90 21.22 -13.74 14.87
C GLU A 90 21.59 -15.12 14.30
N GLU A 91 21.19 -16.18 15.00
CA GLU A 91 21.43 -17.58 14.61
C GLU A 91 20.51 -18.05 13.47
N CYS A 92 19.45 -17.30 13.13
CA CYS A 92 18.49 -17.68 12.11
C CYS A 92 19.00 -17.34 10.71
N LYS A 93 19.22 -18.38 9.89
CA LYS A 93 19.55 -18.21 8.47
C LYS A 93 18.29 -17.87 7.66
N PRO A 94 18.40 -17.00 6.63
CA PRO A 94 17.29 -16.75 5.70
C PRO A 94 16.79 -18.06 5.07
N VAL A 95 15.47 -18.26 5.07
CA VAL A 95 14.83 -19.44 4.48
C VAL A 95 14.13 -19.04 3.20
N GLN A 96 14.58 -19.61 2.07
CA GLN A 96 13.87 -19.46 0.80
C GLN A 96 12.66 -20.39 0.78
N GLN A 97 11.46 -19.83 0.94
CA GLN A 97 10.21 -20.60 0.85
C GLN A 97 9.89 -20.91 -0.62
N LYS A 98 9.58 -22.19 -0.90
CA LYS A 98 9.08 -22.59 -2.22
C LYS A 98 7.73 -21.92 -2.50
N LEU A 99 7.55 -21.41 -3.70
CA LEU A 99 6.27 -20.89 -4.15
C LEU A 99 5.22 -22.00 -4.07
N ARG A 100 4.09 -21.74 -3.41
CA ARG A 100 2.94 -22.66 -3.44
C ARG A 100 2.30 -22.60 -4.83
N ARG A 101 1.75 -23.73 -5.29
CA ARG A 101 0.94 -23.75 -6.52
C ARG A 101 -0.20 -22.75 -6.35
N MET A 102 -0.33 -21.83 -7.31
CA MET A 102 -1.36 -20.80 -7.31
C MET A 102 -2.35 -21.12 -8.43
N ILE A 103 -3.64 -20.88 -8.18
CA ILE A 103 -4.68 -21.02 -9.20
C ILE A 103 -4.36 -20.08 -10.38
N PRO A 104 -4.40 -20.56 -11.65
CA PRO A 104 -3.96 -19.81 -12.83
C PRO A 104 -4.60 -18.41 -12.96
N ASP A 105 -5.89 -18.28 -12.65
CA ASP A 105 -6.61 -17.00 -12.73
C ASP A 105 -6.09 -15.97 -11.74
N ILE A 106 -5.70 -16.41 -10.54
CA ILE A 106 -5.11 -15.57 -9.51
C ILE A 106 -3.69 -15.16 -9.92
N LEU A 107 -2.93 -16.08 -10.53
CA LEU A 107 -1.59 -15.80 -11.06
C LEU A 107 -1.64 -14.73 -12.17
N LEU A 108 -2.61 -14.83 -13.07
CA LEU A 108 -2.80 -13.88 -14.17
C LEU A 108 -3.18 -12.48 -13.65
N LYS A 109 -4.12 -12.42 -12.70
CA LYS A 109 -4.49 -11.17 -12.00
C LYS A 109 -3.31 -10.55 -11.25
N ARG A 110 -2.46 -11.35 -10.59
CA ARG A 110 -1.26 -10.86 -9.89
C ARG A 110 -0.20 -10.33 -10.86
N LYS A 111 0.11 -11.06 -11.94
CA LYS A 111 1.11 -10.63 -12.93
C LYS A 111 0.74 -9.28 -13.54
N LYS A 112 -0.54 -9.06 -13.86
CA LYS A 112 -1.04 -7.77 -14.34
C LYS A 112 -0.76 -6.62 -13.37
N ARG A 113 -0.94 -6.84 -12.05
CA ARG A 113 -0.66 -5.85 -10.99
C ARG A 113 0.83 -5.62 -10.75
N SER A 114 1.70 -6.63 -10.93
CA SER A 114 3.15 -6.50 -10.72
C SER A 114 3.87 -5.70 -11.80
N HIS A 115 3.29 -5.59 -13.00
CA HIS A 115 3.78 -4.73 -14.09
C HIS A 115 3.27 -3.29 -13.98
N GLU A 116 2.27 -3.06 -13.12
CA GLU A 116 1.80 -1.73 -12.74
C GLU A 116 2.59 -1.28 -11.51
N LYS A 117 3.90 -1.06 -11.70
CA LYS A 117 4.76 -0.42 -10.69
C LYS A 117 4.71 1.11 -10.87
N ILE A 118 4.72 1.75 -9.70
CA ILE A 118 4.79 3.18 -9.35
C ILE A 118 5.63 4.01 -10.32
#